data_AF-A0A937ZZJ0-F1
#
_entry.id   AF-A0A937ZZJ0-F1
#
_cell.length_a   1.000
_cell.length_b   1.000
_cell.length_c   1.000
_cell.angle_alpha   90.00
_cell.angle_beta   90.00
_cell.angle_gamma   90.00
#
_symmetry.space_group_name_H-M   'P 1'
#
loop_
_entity.id
_entity.type
_entity.pdbx_description
1 polymer ?
#
loop_
_entity_poly.entity_id
_entity_poly.type
_entity_poly.pdbx_seq_one_letter_code
_entity_poly.pdbx_strand_id
1 'polypeptide(L)'
;MKALSGQSLKRRLTTLFPEREFIMRSQGQVRFVRISTRWQALAAMIALVFLIAWAATMIVASVARFNAERDRMSLLDREARVTKAENRVHQYRNGLDSVSDGLTR
;
A
#
# COMPACT_ATOMS: atom_id res chain seq x y z
N MET A 1 -16.53 35.39 20.43
CA MET A 1 -16.15 34.03 19.95
C MET A 1 -16.10 34.03 18.43
N LYS A 2 -15.15 33.29 17.82
CA LYS A 2 -14.93 33.05 16.38
C LYS A 2 -14.01 34.04 15.64
N ALA A 3 -12.77 33.59 15.39
CA ALA A 3 -11.93 33.86 14.20
C ALA A 3 -10.45 33.40 14.37
N LEU A 4 -10.06 32.87 15.54
CA LEU A 4 -8.63 32.75 15.88
C LEU A 4 -7.93 31.43 15.50
N SER A 5 -8.63 30.38 15.02
CA SER A 5 -7.96 29.10 14.73
C SER A 5 -7.07 29.16 13.49
N GLY A 6 -7.55 29.79 12.41
CA GLY A 6 -6.81 29.89 11.15
C GLY A 6 -5.58 30.80 11.23
N GLN A 7 -5.66 31.93 11.94
CA GLN A 7 -4.54 32.87 12.06
C GLN A 7 -3.48 32.41 13.08
N SER A 8 -3.89 31.74 14.17
CA SER A 8 -2.94 31.18 15.14
C SER A 8 -2.15 30.00 14.56
N LEU A 9 -2.81 29.14 13.78
CA LEU A 9 -2.15 28.03 13.08
C LEU A 9 -1.16 28.55 12.04
N LYS A 10 -1.55 29.57 11.26
CA LYS A 10 -0.65 30.24 10.32
C LYS A 10 0.58 30.83 11.02
N ARG A 11 0.42 31.51 12.16
CA ARG A 11 1.55 32.06 12.94
C ARG A 11 2.49 30.97 13.46
N ARG A 12 1.96 29.82 13.88
CA ARG A 12 2.76 28.67 14.34
C ARG A 12 3.53 28.00 13.20
N LEU A 13 2.93 27.90 12.02
CA LEU A 13 3.59 27.42 10.81
C LEU A 13 4.75 28.33 10.39
N THR A 14 4.59 29.65 10.46
CA THR A 14 5.70 30.59 10.16
C THR A 14 6.79 30.59 11.23
N THR A 15 6.51 30.18 12.47
CA THR A 15 7.56 30.02 13.48
C THR A 15 8.34 28.72 13.30
N LEU A 16 7.68 27.65 12.85
CA LEU A 16 8.31 26.37 12.53
C LEU A 16 9.13 26.42 11.23
N PHE A 17 8.76 27.28 10.29
CA PHE A 17 9.47 27.53 9.03
C PHE A 17 9.93 28.99 8.94
N PRO A 18 10.97 29.39 9.70
CA PRO A 18 11.55 30.73 9.58
C PRO A 18 12.15 30.92 8.17
N GLU A 19 11.94 32.10 7.58
CA GLU A 19 12.63 32.52 6.34
C GLU A 19 14.14 32.44 6.58
N ARG A 20 14.83 31.51 5.92
CA ARG A 20 16.30 31.44 5.92
C ARG A 20 16.82 32.17 4.70
N GLU A 21 17.24 33.41 4.87
CA GLU A 21 18.15 34.07 3.94
C GLU A 21 19.56 33.52 4.15
N PHE A 22 20.08 32.79 3.16
CA PHE A 22 21.50 32.43 3.13
C PHE A 22 22.28 33.59 2.48
N ILE A 23 23.12 34.23 3.27
CA ILE A 23 24.03 35.29 2.78
C ILE A 23 25.27 34.61 2.23
N MET A 24 25.37 34.44 0.91
CA MET A 24 26.59 33.93 0.27
C MET A 24 27.33 35.10 -0.39
N ARG A 25 28.50 35.45 0.15
CA ARG A 25 29.44 36.37 -0.52
C ARG A 25 30.29 35.55 -1.49
N SER A 26 30.13 35.79 -2.78
CA SER A 26 31.05 35.31 -3.82
C SER A 26 31.55 36.53 -4.58
N GLN A 27 32.87 36.75 -4.59
CA GLN A 27 33.56 37.69 -5.48
C GLN A 27 33.08 39.17 -5.39
N GLY A 28 32.94 39.73 -4.18
CA GLY A 28 32.66 41.17 -4.00
C GLY A 28 31.20 41.60 -4.24
N GLN A 29 30.29 40.69 -4.59
CA GLN A 29 28.86 40.98 -4.78
C GLN A 29 27.99 40.05 -3.92
N VAL A 30 27.12 40.64 -3.09
CA VAL A 30 26.20 39.87 -2.22
C VAL A 30 24.97 39.50 -3.04
N ARG A 31 24.89 38.25 -3.50
CA ARG A 31 23.69 37.74 -4.18
C ARG A 31 22.77 37.09 -3.16
N PHE A 32 21.59 37.67 -2.98
CA PHE A 32 20.53 37.14 -2.12
C PHE A 32 19.75 36.07 -2.87
N VAL A 33 20.10 34.79 -2.65
CA VAL A 33 19.29 33.67 -3.14
C VAL A 33 18.21 33.39 -2.09
N ARG A 34 17.04 34.00 -2.28
CA ARG A 34 15.89 33.81 -1.39
C ARG A 34 15.26 32.44 -1.66
N ILE A 35 15.48 31.47 -0.79
CA ILE A 35 14.70 30.22 -0.81
C ILE A 35 13.30 30.59 -0.32
N SER A 36 12.35 30.70 -1.26
CA SER A 36 11.01 31.17 -0.92
C SER A 36 10.32 30.18 0.02
N THR A 37 9.83 30.67 1.17
CA THR A 37 9.05 29.89 2.15
C THR A 37 7.79 29.27 1.55
N ARG A 38 7.28 29.84 0.45
CA ARG A 38 6.13 29.30 -0.29
C ARG A 38 6.44 27.93 -0.88
N TRP A 39 7.64 27.74 -1.42
CA TRP A 39 8.11 26.45 -1.95
C TRP A 39 8.37 25.43 -0.84
N GLN A 40 8.90 25.86 0.32
CA GLN A 40 9.09 24.96 1.46
C GLN A 40 7.76 24.47 2.04
N ALA A 41 6.79 25.38 2.22
CA ALA A 41 5.46 25.02 2.69
C ALA A 41 4.72 24.12 1.68
N LEU A 42 4.85 24.39 0.37
CA LEU A 42 4.29 23.54 -0.67
C LEU A 42 4.91 22.14 -0.65
N ALA A 43 6.24 22.04 -0.56
CA ALA A 43 6.94 20.77 -0.49
C ALA A 43 6.55 19.96 0.76
N ALA A 44 6.45 20.61 1.92
CA ALA A 44 6.01 19.98 3.17
C ALA A 44 4.57 19.44 3.05
N MET A 45 3.66 20.21 2.44
CA MET A 45 2.29 19.78 2.19
C MET A 45 2.22 18.59 1.22
N ILE A 46 2.99 18.62 0.14
CA ILE A 46 3.06 17.51 -0.83
C ILE A 46 3.57 16.24 -0.14
N ALA A 47 4.65 16.36 0.65
CA ALA A 47 5.20 15.23 1.39
C ALA A 47 4.18 14.64 2.37
N LEU A 48 3.42 15.48 3.08
CA LEU A 48 2.38 15.04 3.99
C LEU A 48 1.26 14.28 3.26
N VAL A 49 0.77 14.82 2.15
CA VAL A 49 -0.26 14.17 1.33
C VAL A 49 0.23 12.82 0.80
N PHE A 50 1.48 12.76 0.34
CA PHE A 50 2.09 11.52 -0.14
C PHE A 50 2.17 10.46 0.97
N LEU A 51 2.59 10.84 2.17
CA LEU A 51 2.63 9.93 3.32
C LEU A 51 1.25 9.39 3.69
N ILE A 52 0.22 10.24 3.66
CA ILE A 52 -1.16 9.82 3.91
C ILE A 52 -1.65 8.83 2.86
N ALA A 53 -1.41 9.10 1.57
CA ALA A 53 -1.77 8.21 0.48
C ALA A 53 -1.06 6.85 0.57
N TRP A 54 0.22 6.87 0.94
CA TRP A 54 1.00 5.65 1.16
C TRP A 54 0.46 4.83 2.34
N ALA A 55 0.18 5.47 3.47
CA ALA A 55 -0.41 4.81 4.63
C ALA A 55 -1.80 4.21 4.30
N ALA A 56 -2.65 4.94 3.57
CA ALA A 56 -3.94 4.44 3.12
C ALA A 56 -3.78 3.19 2.24
N THR A 57 -2.80 3.18 1.34
CA THR A 57 -2.49 2.01 0.50
C THR A 57 -2.12 0.80 1.35
N MET A 58 -1.29 0.97 2.38
CA MET A 58 -0.93 -0.10 3.31
C MET A 58 -2.13 -0.63 4.10
N ILE A 59 -3.04 0.25 4.54
CA ILE A 59 -4.27 -0.15 5.24
C ILE A 59 -5.18 -0.97 4.30
N VAL A 60 -5.40 -0.49 3.08
CA VAL A 60 -6.22 -1.21 2.08
C VAL A 60 -5.62 -2.57 1.76
N ALA A 61 -4.30 -2.64 1.54
CA ALA A 61 -3.61 -3.90 1.30
C ALA A 61 -3.70 -4.86 2.50
N SER A 62 -3.63 -4.35 3.73
CA SER A 62 -3.79 -5.14 4.96
C SER A 62 -5.19 -5.73 5.07
N VAL A 63 -6.24 -4.93 4.83
CA VAL A 63 -7.64 -5.39 4.84
C VAL A 63 -7.89 -6.40 3.71
N ALA A 64 -7.35 -6.15 2.51
CA ALA A 64 -7.46 -7.08 1.39
C ALA A 64 -6.80 -8.43 1.71
N ARG A 65 -5.62 -8.42 2.33
CA ARG A 65 -4.95 -9.66 2.80
C ARG A 65 -5.78 -10.39 3.85
N PHE A 66 -6.40 -9.68 4.78
CA PHE A 66 -7.26 -10.27 5.80
C PHE A 66 -8.49 -10.97 5.19
N ASN A 67 -9.08 -10.41 4.15
CA ASN A 67 -10.18 -11.04 3.42
C ASN A 67 -9.70 -12.22 2.56
N ALA A 68 -8.57 -12.06 1.86
CA ALA A 68 -7.99 -13.12 1.03
C ALA A 68 -7.58 -14.35 1.85
N GLU A 69 -7.17 -14.19 3.11
CA GLU A 69 -6.87 -15.30 4.01
C GLU A 69 -8.13 -16.10 4.38
N ARG A 70 -9.29 -15.45 4.45
CA ARG A 70 -10.58 -16.15 4.59
C ARG A 70 -10.95 -16.92 3.33
N ASP A 71 -10.73 -16.32 2.17
CA ASP A 71 -11.00 -16.99 0.88
C ASP A 71 -10.07 -18.18 0.67
N ARG A 72 -8.81 -18.11 1.11
CA ARG A 72 -7.86 -19.23 1.10
C ARG A 72 -8.33 -20.44 1.88
N MET A 73 -8.96 -20.27 3.05
CA MET A 73 -9.56 -21.40 3.76
C MET A 73 -10.67 -22.08 2.94
N SER A 74 -11.45 -21.30 2.19
CA SER A 74 -12.47 -21.86 1.28
C SER A 74 -11.87 -22.55 0.05
N LEU A 75 -10.72 -22.09 -0.44
CA LEU A 75 -9.99 -22.71 -1.54
C LEU A 75 -9.32 -24.01 -1.10
N LEU A 76 -8.72 -24.07 0.09
CA LEU A 76 -8.15 -25.30 0.66
C LEU A 76 -9.21 -26.41 0.84
N ASP A 77 -10.42 -26.06 1.30
CA ASP A 77 -11.53 -27.01 1.40
C ASP A 77 -12.02 -27.50 0.02
N ARG A 78 -11.97 -26.64 -1.01
CA ARG A 78 -12.27 -27.02 -2.39
C ARG A 78 -11.18 -27.91 -2.99
N GLU A 79 -9.91 -27.58 -2.79
CA GLU A 79 -8.77 -28.39 -3.23
C GLU A 79 -8.83 -29.78 -2.59
N ALA A 80 -9.10 -29.87 -1.28
CA ALA A 80 -9.29 -31.15 -0.60
C ALA A 80 -10.46 -31.97 -1.18
N ARG A 81 -11.57 -31.32 -1.55
CA ARG A 81 -12.70 -31.98 -2.23
C ARG A 81 -12.35 -32.45 -3.65
N VAL A 82 -11.57 -31.68 -4.40
CA VAL A 82 -11.10 -32.06 -5.75
C VAL A 82 -10.17 -33.25 -5.68
N THR A 83 -9.16 -33.24 -4.80
CA THR A 83 -8.23 -34.37 -4.62
C THR A 83 -8.98 -35.65 -4.22
N LYS A 84 -10.01 -35.54 -3.36
CA LYS A 84 -10.87 -36.69 -3.01
C LYS A 84 -11.70 -37.19 -4.19
N ALA A 85 -12.18 -36.28 -5.06
CA ALA A 85 -12.90 -36.65 -6.26
C ALA A 85 -11.98 -37.33 -7.29
N GLU A 86 -10.79 -36.80 -7.51
CA GLU A 86 -9.76 -37.37 -8.39
C GLU A 86 -9.35 -38.77 -7.94
N ASN A 87 -9.09 -38.97 -6.64
CA ASN A 87 -8.77 -40.29 -6.09
C ASN A 87 -9.88 -41.32 -6.32
N ARG A 88 -11.17 -40.92 -6.23
CA ARG A 88 -12.29 -41.82 -6.54
C ARG A 88 -12.36 -42.15 -8.01
N VAL A 89 -12.20 -41.17 -8.90
CA VAL A 89 -12.21 -41.40 -10.35
C VAL A 89 -11.07 -42.31 -10.77
N HIS A 90 -9.88 -42.12 -10.19
CA HIS A 90 -8.73 -43.00 -10.42
C HIS A 90 -9.02 -44.44 -9.97
N GLN A 91 -9.63 -44.65 -8.81
CA GLN A 91 -10.03 -45.99 -8.36
C GLN A 91 -11.06 -46.65 -9.29
N TYR A 92 -12.07 -45.90 -9.75
CA TYR A 92 -13.03 -46.44 -10.72
C TYR A 92 -12.36 -46.80 -12.03
N ARG A 93 -11.46 -45.96 -12.53
CA ARG A 93 -10.71 -46.21 -13.77
C ARG A 93 -9.85 -47.46 -13.66
N ASN A 94 -9.11 -47.63 -12.57
CA ASN A 94 -8.28 -48.82 -12.34
C ASN A 94 -9.15 -50.09 -12.19
N GLY A 95 -10.33 -49.96 -11.60
CA GLY A 95 -11.32 -51.04 -11.55
C GLY A 95 -11.81 -51.43 -12.94
N LEU A 96 -12.05 -50.48 -13.83
CA LEU A 96 -12.45 -50.75 -15.21
C LEU A 96 -11.33 -51.36 -16.05
N ASP A 97 -10.10 -50.87 -15.91
CA ASP A 97 -8.93 -51.44 -16.59
C ASP A 97 -8.70 -52.90 -16.15
N SER A 98 -8.84 -53.21 -14.86
CA SER A 98 -8.72 -54.60 -14.37
C SER A 98 -9.84 -55.53 -14.86
N VAL A 99 -11.07 -55.01 -15.03
CA VAL A 99 -12.18 -55.76 -15.63
C VAL A 99 -11.94 -55.97 -17.13
N SER A 100 -11.44 -54.97 -17.84
CA SER A 100 -11.11 -55.06 -19.27
C SER A 100 -9.99 -56.08 -19.52
N ASP A 101 -8.94 -56.06 -18.72
CA ASP A 101 -7.84 -57.04 -18.80
C ASP A 101 -8.32 -58.46 -18.50
N GLY A 102 -9.25 -58.61 -17.55
CA GLY A 102 -9.86 -59.90 -17.23
C GLY A 102 -10.75 -60.46 -18.35
N LEU A 103 -11.32 -59.61 -19.20
CA LEU A 103 -12.14 -60.01 -20.36
C LEU A 103 -11.31 -60.29 -21.62
N THR A 104 -10.09 -59.76 -21.69
CA THR A 104 -9.19 -59.92 -22.85
C THR A 104 -8.32 -61.19 -22.73
N ARG A 105 -8.30 -61.83 -21.57
CA ARG A 105 -7.58 -63.07 -21.27
C ARG A 105 -8.47 -64.30 -21.44
#